data_AF-A0A522NXE4-F1
#
_entry.id   AF-A0A522NXE4-F1
#
_cell.length_a   1.000
_cell.length_b   1.000
_cell.length_c   1.000
_cell.angle_alpha   90.00
_cell.angle_beta   90.00
_cell.angle_gamma   90.00
#
_symmetry.space_group_name_H-M   'P 1'
#
loop_
_entity.id
_entity.type
_entity.pdbx_description
1 polymer ?
#
loop_
_entity_poly.entity_id
_entity_poly.type
_entity_poly.pdbx_seq_one_letter_code
_entity_poly.pdbx_strand_id
1 'polypeptide(L)'
;MAIPRVAPSGEHASGVANRIRSRLPQMSGTMVKIADFVLANPQSPLGLSIGELAKRAGTSAATVTRFCRLLGYTGYVPFRVSIATDLGRSTAHESWKADIGRAFGPDDSPRDVLSTLINAHARTLQETASVIDVDDMASIARSIAASNHVDIYGVGGSAMLADELQARLYRIGINAHSWSEVHAGLTSAAILGTNSVAIGISNTGRTEETIQMLGEAGRAGALTVAISNNPDSPMAAAADMGIITSVYEHFLQPDDLSAKHGQLLVLDLLYLLVAQQDFERSTADLAASALAVASHRRPIRSSMNTKRRNFGHADVPDDAVPGDTEPGDTEPGEATLDETVSGNLLSDVLISGSSLAGSPVADSPVSSSPAFSSIGEASRA
;
A
#
# COMPACT_ATOMS: atom_id res chain seq x y z
N MET A 1 7.86 -54.84 18.87
CA MET A 1 8.78 -53.68 18.99
C MET A 1 7.91 -52.45 19.14
N ALA A 2 7.70 -52.00 20.38
CA ALA A 2 6.77 -50.92 20.70
C ALA A 2 7.50 -49.58 20.74
N ILE A 3 6.97 -48.59 20.03
CA ILE A 3 7.43 -47.20 20.02
C ILE A 3 7.13 -46.60 21.41
N PRO A 4 8.09 -45.95 22.10
CA PRO A 4 7.78 -45.29 23.36
C PRO A 4 6.96 -44.02 23.11
N ARG A 5 5.83 -43.89 23.81
CA ARG A 5 5.01 -42.68 23.90
C ARG A 5 5.81 -41.54 24.52
N VAL A 6 6.02 -40.47 23.77
CA VAL A 6 6.38 -39.15 24.32
C VAL A 6 5.17 -38.60 25.06
N ALA A 7 5.33 -38.35 26.37
CA ALA A 7 4.31 -37.71 27.18
C ALA A 7 4.18 -36.22 26.80
N PRO A 8 2.96 -35.65 26.78
CA PRO A 8 2.78 -34.22 26.57
C PRO A 8 3.07 -33.51 27.89
N SER A 9 4.11 -32.67 27.93
CA SER A 9 4.39 -31.84 29.10
C SER A 9 4.52 -30.37 28.71
N GLY A 10 3.37 -29.68 28.75
CA GLY A 10 3.25 -28.31 29.24
C GLY A 10 3.83 -27.20 28.37
N GLU A 11 3.05 -26.76 27.39
CA GLU A 11 2.94 -25.34 27.07
C GLU A 11 2.62 -24.53 28.34
N HIS A 12 3.11 -23.29 28.38
CA HIS A 12 2.96 -22.26 29.42
C HIS A 12 4.00 -22.24 30.57
N ALA A 13 5.24 -21.81 30.24
CA ALA A 13 6.00 -20.84 31.02
C ALA A 13 7.09 -20.20 30.14
N SER A 14 6.77 -19.00 29.65
CA SER A 14 7.53 -18.11 28.79
C SER A 14 8.90 -17.72 29.37
N GLY A 15 9.98 -17.90 28.61
CA GLY A 15 11.29 -17.35 28.96
C GLY A 15 11.97 -17.94 30.20
N VAL A 16 13.29 -18.11 30.14
CA VAL A 16 14.15 -18.44 31.28
C VAL A 16 13.89 -17.47 32.43
N ALA A 17 13.67 -16.18 32.13
CA ALA A 17 13.35 -15.16 33.14
C ALA A 17 12.04 -15.44 33.91
N ASN A 18 10.94 -15.85 33.27
CA ASN A 18 9.71 -16.13 34.03
C ASN A 18 9.78 -17.48 34.74
N ARG A 19 10.54 -18.45 34.23
CA ARG A 19 10.87 -19.68 34.97
C ARG A 19 11.67 -19.38 36.24
N ILE A 20 12.62 -18.44 36.17
CA ILE A 20 13.34 -17.95 37.35
C ILE A 20 12.36 -17.30 38.31
N ARG A 21 11.56 -16.33 37.86
CA ARG A 21 10.62 -15.58 38.70
C ARG A 21 9.57 -16.48 39.38
N SER A 22 8.99 -17.42 38.64
CA SER A 22 7.99 -18.35 39.17
C SER A 22 8.53 -19.34 40.20
N ARG A 23 9.82 -19.68 40.14
CA ARG A 23 10.46 -20.62 41.08
C ARG A 23 11.29 -19.93 42.16
N LEU A 24 11.38 -18.59 42.17
CA LEU A 24 12.06 -17.81 43.22
C LEU A 24 11.69 -18.27 44.64
N PRO A 25 10.40 -18.53 44.99
CA PRO A 25 10.03 -18.98 46.34
C PRO A 25 10.63 -20.33 46.78
N GLN A 26 11.07 -21.16 45.82
CA GLN A 26 11.63 -22.50 46.07
C GLN A 26 13.16 -22.49 46.08
N MET A 27 13.79 -21.34 45.81
CA MET A 27 15.24 -21.20 45.74
C MET A 27 15.83 -20.99 47.13
N SER A 28 16.96 -21.67 47.41
CA SER A 28 17.76 -21.33 48.60
C SER A 28 18.39 -19.94 48.44
N GLY A 29 18.80 -19.29 49.54
CA GLY A 29 19.46 -17.98 49.48
C GLY A 29 20.70 -17.94 48.57
N THR A 30 21.38 -19.07 48.39
CA THR A 30 22.50 -19.20 47.45
C THR A 30 22.03 -19.31 45.99
N MET A 31 20.88 -19.93 45.72
CA MET A 31 20.28 -19.98 44.38
C MET A 31 19.66 -18.64 43.97
N VAL A 32 19.12 -17.88 44.92
CA VAL A 32 18.59 -16.52 44.67
C VAL A 32 19.70 -15.61 44.11
N LYS A 33 20.93 -15.70 44.62
CA LYS A 33 22.09 -14.97 44.06
C LYS A 33 22.32 -15.27 42.58
N ILE A 34 22.09 -16.51 42.16
CA ILE A 34 22.21 -16.92 40.75
C ILE A 34 21.03 -16.35 39.94
N ALA A 35 19.81 -16.42 40.48
CA ALA A 35 18.62 -15.83 39.88
C ALA A 35 18.79 -14.34 39.63
N ASP A 36 19.22 -13.58 40.64
CA ASP A 36 19.41 -12.14 40.57
C ASP A 36 20.49 -11.78 39.53
N PHE A 37 21.62 -12.49 39.54
CA PHE A 37 22.68 -12.27 38.57
C PHE A 37 22.20 -12.49 37.12
N VAL A 38 21.47 -13.59 36.87
CA VAL A 38 20.96 -13.92 35.53
C VAL A 38 19.84 -12.97 35.11
N LEU A 39 18.94 -12.56 36.01
CA LEU A 39 17.88 -11.59 35.69
C LEU A 39 18.44 -10.19 35.38
N ALA A 40 19.49 -9.77 36.10
CA ALA A 40 20.17 -8.51 35.85
C ALA A 40 21.04 -8.56 34.58
N ASN A 41 21.59 -9.74 34.24
CA ASN A 41 22.47 -9.93 33.08
C ASN A 41 22.07 -11.15 32.24
N PRO A 42 20.95 -11.11 31.50
CA PRO A 42 20.38 -12.28 30.80
C PRO A 42 21.34 -12.94 29.81
N GLN A 43 22.26 -12.17 29.24
CA GLN A 43 23.25 -12.62 28.25
C GLN A 43 24.48 -13.30 28.83
N SER A 44 24.82 -12.98 30.08
CA SER A 44 26.09 -13.41 30.68
C SER A 44 26.30 -14.94 30.64
N PRO A 45 25.29 -15.80 30.90
CA PRO A 45 25.48 -17.24 30.81
C PRO A 45 25.92 -17.76 29.44
N LEU A 46 25.70 -17.03 28.35
CA LEU A 46 26.12 -17.46 27.00
C LEU A 46 27.64 -17.42 26.83
N GLY A 47 28.35 -16.54 27.55
CA GLY A 47 29.81 -16.39 27.48
C GLY A 47 30.56 -17.01 28.65
N LEU A 48 29.88 -17.66 29.60
CA LEU A 48 30.48 -18.18 30.83
C LEU A 48 30.43 -19.71 30.87
N SER A 49 31.50 -20.31 31.39
CA SER A 49 31.47 -21.67 31.92
C SER A 49 30.67 -21.72 33.22
N ILE A 50 30.27 -22.93 33.64
CA ILE A 50 29.51 -23.11 34.89
C ILE A 50 30.28 -22.61 36.12
N GLY A 51 31.62 -22.74 36.11
CA GLY A 51 32.49 -22.28 37.19
C GLY A 51 32.60 -20.75 37.23
N GLU A 52 32.64 -20.10 36.06
CA GLU A 52 32.69 -18.64 35.99
C GLU A 52 31.36 -18.00 36.37
N LEU A 53 30.23 -18.58 35.95
CA LEU A 53 28.91 -18.14 36.41
C LEU A 53 28.78 -18.30 37.93
N ALA A 54 29.22 -19.45 38.47
CA ALA A 54 29.23 -19.68 39.91
C ALA A 54 30.06 -18.63 40.65
N LYS A 55 31.27 -18.34 40.16
CA LYS A 55 32.17 -17.32 40.73
C LYS A 55 31.54 -15.94 40.71
N ARG A 56 30.94 -15.51 39.58
CA ARG A 56 30.30 -14.18 39.45
C ARG A 56 29.05 -14.04 40.32
N ALA A 57 28.29 -15.11 40.51
CA ALA A 57 27.13 -15.13 41.40
C ALA A 57 27.50 -15.35 42.89
N GLY A 58 28.80 -15.57 43.22
CA GLY A 58 29.24 -15.85 44.59
C GLY A 58 28.75 -17.21 45.13
N THR A 59 28.77 -18.24 44.28
CA THR A 59 28.26 -19.59 44.55
C THR A 59 29.22 -20.69 44.05
N SER A 60 28.81 -21.96 44.10
CA SER A 60 29.56 -23.10 43.56
C SER A 60 28.91 -23.67 42.29
N ALA A 61 29.69 -24.35 41.45
CA ALA A 61 29.19 -25.01 40.24
C ALA A 61 28.10 -26.07 40.53
N ALA A 62 28.18 -26.72 41.71
CA ALA A 62 27.15 -27.64 42.17
C ALA A 62 25.81 -26.91 42.44
N THR A 63 25.86 -25.70 43.02
CA THR A 63 24.68 -24.85 43.23
C THR A 63 24.08 -24.40 41.89
N VAL A 64 24.90 -24.02 40.91
CA VAL A 64 24.44 -23.68 39.54
C VAL A 64 23.75 -24.88 38.87
N THR A 65 24.29 -26.09 39.03
CA THR A 65 23.65 -27.32 38.51
C THR A 65 22.29 -27.57 39.17
N ARG A 66 22.21 -27.43 40.50
CA ARG A 66 20.95 -27.57 41.24
C ARG A 66 19.94 -26.48 40.85
N PHE A 67 20.37 -25.24 40.63
CA PHE A 67 19.55 -24.15 40.12
C PHE A 67 18.97 -24.49 38.73
N CYS A 68 19.80 -24.97 37.79
CA CYS A 68 19.32 -25.37 36.46
C CYS A 68 18.26 -26.49 36.54
N ARG A 69 18.50 -27.49 37.40
CA ARG A 69 17.54 -28.58 37.66
C ARG A 69 16.25 -28.08 38.32
N LEU A 70 16.37 -27.17 39.28
CA LEU A 70 15.22 -26.52 39.90
C LEU A 70 14.39 -25.76 38.88
N LEU A 71 14.97 -25.23 37.80
CA LEU A 71 14.23 -24.59 36.69
C LEU A 71 13.69 -25.56 35.65
N GLY A 72 13.97 -26.86 35.79
CA GLY A 72 13.53 -27.92 34.88
C GLY A 72 14.52 -28.27 33.76
N TYR A 73 15.76 -27.78 33.82
CA TYR A 73 16.82 -28.14 32.87
C TYR A 73 17.68 -29.28 33.40
N THR A 74 18.09 -30.21 32.54
CA THR A 74 18.93 -31.36 32.96
C THR A 74 20.34 -30.95 33.41
N GLY A 75 20.79 -29.75 33.04
CA GLY A 75 22.05 -29.16 33.48
C GLY A 75 22.30 -27.77 32.91
N TYR A 76 23.52 -27.27 33.06
CA TYR A 76 23.89 -25.90 32.67
C TYR A 76 23.92 -25.66 31.15
N VAL A 77 24.33 -26.67 30.36
CA VAL A 77 24.35 -26.54 28.89
C VAL A 77 22.93 -26.38 28.31
N PRO A 78 21.94 -27.22 28.63
CA PRO A 78 20.54 -27.00 28.22
C PRO A 78 19.96 -25.67 28.70
N PHE A 79 20.33 -25.21 29.90
CA PHE A 79 19.95 -23.89 30.41
C PHE A 79 20.51 -22.76 29.53
N ARG A 80 21.78 -22.82 29.13
CA ARG A 80 22.40 -21.85 28.20
C ARG A 80 21.73 -21.86 26.84
N VAL A 81 21.41 -23.05 26.31
CA VAL A 81 20.68 -23.17 25.04
C VAL A 81 19.31 -22.48 25.14
N SER A 82 18.57 -22.70 26.22
CA SER A 82 17.27 -22.03 26.43
C SER A 82 17.41 -20.50 26.51
N ILE A 83 18.45 -19.99 27.17
CA ILE A 83 18.74 -18.54 27.21
C ILE A 83 19.02 -17.99 25.80
N ALA A 84 19.82 -18.71 24.99
CA ALA A 84 20.12 -18.29 23.63
C ALA A 84 18.85 -18.26 22.77
N THR A 85 17.99 -19.28 22.90
CA THR A 85 16.69 -19.35 22.20
C THR A 85 15.76 -18.21 22.62
N ASP A 86 15.63 -17.93 23.92
CA ASP A 86 14.76 -16.86 24.41
C ASP A 86 15.23 -15.47 23.99
N LEU A 87 16.56 -15.26 23.97
CA LEU A 87 17.11 -14.03 23.42
C LEU A 87 16.79 -13.90 21.94
N GLY A 88 17.06 -14.93 21.14
CA GLY A 88 16.80 -14.92 19.70
C GLY A 88 15.33 -14.65 19.37
N ARG A 89 14.40 -15.20 20.18
CA ARG A 89 12.96 -14.91 20.06
C ARG A 89 12.63 -13.46 20.45
N SER A 90 13.22 -12.94 21.51
CA SER A 90 12.99 -11.56 21.95
C SER A 90 13.49 -10.57 20.90
N THR A 91 14.68 -10.80 20.34
CA THR A 91 15.21 -9.97 19.24
C THR A 91 14.33 -10.06 18.00
N ALA A 92 13.84 -11.25 17.64
CA ALA A 92 12.94 -11.40 16.49
C ALA A 92 11.60 -10.68 16.68
N HIS A 93 11.00 -10.73 17.88
CA HIS A 93 9.76 -9.99 18.17
C HIS A 93 9.96 -8.47 18.15
N GLU A 94 11.09 -7.97 18.64
CA GLU A 94 11.36 -6.53 18.58
C GLU A 94 11.65 -6.06 17.15
N SER A 95 12.39 -6.85 16.35
CA SER A 95 12.54 -6.59 14.91
C SER A 95 11.20 -6.62 14.18
N TRP A 96 10.35 -7.62 14.45
CA TRP A 96 9.01 -7.67 13.88
C TRP A 96 8.17 -6.43 14.20
N LYS A 97 8.18 -5.98 15.46
CA LYS A 97 7.46 -4.76 15.83
C LYS A 97 8.02 -3.50 15.17
N ALA A 98 9.33 -3.46 14.90
CA ALA A 98 9.98 -2.33 14.24
C ALA A 98 9.72 -2.29 12.73
N ASP A 99 9.66 -3.45 12.07
CA ASP A 99 9.56 -3.55 10.61
C ASP A 99 8.13 -3.84 10.10
N ILE A 100 7.31 -4.55 10.88
CA ILE A 100 5.92 -4.92 10.56
C ILE A 100 4.90 -4.11 11.40
N GLY A 101 5.31 -3.60 12.56
CA GLY A 101 4.44 -2.85 13.45
C GLY A 101 3.76 -3.70 14.51
N ARG A 102 2.95 -3.04 15.34
CA ARG A 102 2.28 -3.68 16.49
C ARG A 102 0.89 -4.23 16.17
N ALA A 103 0.32 -3.85 15.03
CA ALA A 103 -1.01 -4.27 14.60
C ALA A 103 -1.08 -5.75 14.20
N PHE A 104 0.06 -6.34 13.84
CA PHE A 104 0.14 -7.72 13.40
C PHE A 104 1.04 -8.51 14.36
N GLY A 105 0.47 -9.52 15.01
CA GLY A 105 1.21 -10.51 15.79
C GLY A 105 1.74 -11.64 14.89
N PRO A 106 2.91 -12.20 15.18
CA PRO A 106 3.45 -13.33 14.41
C PRO A 106 2.64 -14.62 14.57
N ASP A 107 1.77 -14.69 15.59
CA ASP A 107 0.89 -15.82 15.87
C ASP A 107 -0.59 -15.52 15.49
N ASP A 108 -0.87 -14.38 14.87
CA ASP A 108 -2.21 -14.02 14.43
C ASP A 108 -2.72 -14.99 13.36
N SER A 109 -4.01 -15.32 13.40
CA SER A 109 -4.59 -16.16 12.35
C SER A 109 -4.63 -15.39 11.02
N PRO A 110 -4.53 -16.07 9.86
CA PRO A 110 -4.64 -15.38 8.57
C PRO A 110 -5.93 -14.56 8.40
N ARG A 111 -7.02 -14.96 9.06
CA ARG A 111 -8.29 -14.21 9.05
C ARG A 111 -8.18 -12.91 9.84
N ASP A 112 -7.53 -12.93 10.99
CA ASP A 112 -7.35 -11.75 11.83
C ASP A 112 -6.40 -10.76 11.15
N VAL A 113 -5.31 -11.25 10.54
CA VAL A 113 -4.39 -10.44 9.73
C VAL A 113 -5.16 -9.74 8.59
N LEU A 114 -5.98 -10.48 7.82
CA LEU A 114 -6.79 -9.89 6.75
C LEU A 114 -7.76 -8.83 7.29
N SER A 115 -8.46 -9.13 8.39
CA SER A 115 -9.41 -8.20 9.00
C SER A 115 -8.74 -6.92 9.49
N THR A 116 -7.57 -7.03 10.13
CA THR A 116 -6.79 -5.87 10.59
C THR A 116 -6.30 -5.05 9.41
N LEU A 117 -5.78 -5.71 8.38
CA LEU A 117 -5.24 -5.05 7.18
C LEU A 117 -6.32 -4.25 6.43
N ILE A 118 -7.48 -4.87 6.15
CA ILE A 118 -8.54 -4.18 5.41
C ILE A 118 -9.12 -3.00 6.20
N ASN A 119 -9.25 -3.14 7.52
CA ASN A 119 -9.72 -2.05 8.38
C ASN A 119 -8.72 -0.88 8.40
N ALA A 120 -7.42 -1.18 8.44
CA ALA A 120 -6.38 -0.14 8.38
C ALA A 120 -6.41 0.59 7.04
N HIS A 121 -6.51 -0.13 5.91
CA HIS A 121 -6.61 0.49 4.58
C HIS A 121 -7.87 1.34 4.42
N ALA A 122 -9.04 0.80 4.78
CA ALA A 122 -10.31 1.52 4.67
C ALA A 122 -10.31 2.82 5.48
N ARG A 123 -9.75 2.78 6.70
CA ARG A 123 -9.60 3.96 7.54
C ARG A 123 -8.66 4.99 6.92
N THR A 124 -7.48 4.59 6.46
CA THR A 124 -6.53 5.51 5.81
C THR A 124 -7.14 6.22 4.59
N LEU A 125 -7.91 5.49 3.78
CA LEU A 125 -8.63 6.07 2.64
C LEU A 125 -9.68 7.09 3.10
N GLN A 126 -10.48 6.76 4.12
CA GLN A 126 -11.50 7.64 4.67
C GLN A 126 -10.91 8.91 5.30
N GLU A 127 -9.86 8.76 6.12
CA GLU A 127 -9.17 9.87 6.77
C GLU A 127 -8.50 10.77 5.73
N THR A 128 -7.81 10.19 4.74
CA THR A 128 -7.23 10.95 3.62
C THR A 128 -8.30 11.71 2.86
N ALA A 129 -9.41 11.07 2.48
CA ALA A 129 -10.52 11.73 1.80
C ALA A 129 -11.11 12.90 2.62
N SER A 130 -11.09 12.81 3.96
CA SER A 130 -11.63 13.86 4.83
C SER A 130 -10.74 15.10 4.98
N VAL A 131 -9.45 15.01 4.65
CA VAL A 131 -8.48 16.11 4.80
C VAL A 131 -8.04 16.72 3.48
N ILE A 132 -8.38 16.10 2.34
CA ILE A 132 -8.09 16.65 1.02
C ILE A 132 -8.89 17.94 0.82
N ASP A 133 -8.20 19.03 0.49
CA ASP A 133 -8.81 20.23 -0.05
C ASP A 133 -9.07 20.04 -1.56
N VAL A 134 -10.34 19.95 -1.92
CA VAL A 134 -10.77 19.67 -3.30
C VAL A 134 -10.52 20.87 -4.22
N ASP A 135 -10.57 22.09 -3.70
CA ASP A 135 -10.35 23.30 -4.50
C ASP A 135 -8.86 23.46 -4.85
N ASP A 136 -7.98 23.17 -3.90
CA ASP A 136 -6.54 23.10 -4.14
C ASP A 136 -6.19 21.98 -5.14
N MET A 137 -6.77 20.79 -4.98
CA MET A 137 -6.61 19.69 -5.94
C MET A 137 -7.03 20.09 -7.36
N ALA A 138 -8.17 20.78 -7.49
CA ALA A 138 -8.63 21.27 -8.79
C ALA A 138 -7.71 22.35 -9.37
N SER A 139 -7.12 23.20 -8.52
CA SER A 139 -6.14 24.20 -8.95
C SER A 139 -4.85 23.56 -9.46
N ILE A 140 -4.31 22.59 -8.72
CA ILE A 140 -3.13 21.84 -9.12
C ILE A 140 -3.39 21.09 -10.44
N ALA A 141 -4.56 20.46 -10.59
CA ALA A 141 -4.92 19.77 -11.83
C ALA A 141 -4.96 20.70 -13.05
N ARG A 142 -5.49 21.92 -12.90
CA ARG A 142 -5.45 22.95 -13.96
C ARG A 142 -4.03 23.32 -14.33
N SER A 143 -3.17 23.55 -13.34
CA SER A 143 -1.75 23.88 -13.58
C SER A 143 -1.02 22.75 -14.30
N ILE A 144 -1.26 21.50 -13.92
CA ILE A 144 -0.68 20.32 -14.60
C ILE A 144 -1.14 20.27 -16.05
N ALA A 145 -2.44 20.41 -16.31
CA ALA A 145 -2.99 20.34 -17.66
C ALA A 145 -2.50 21.47 -18.59
N ALA A 146 -2.24 22.66 -18.04
CA ALA A 146 -1.72 23.81 -18.78
C ALA A 146 -0.19 23.81 -18.95
N SER A 147 0.53 23.00 -18.17
CA SER A 147 1.99 22.95 -18.19
C SER A 147 2.55 22.29 -19.45
N ASN A 148 3.78 22.64 -19.80
CA ASN A 148 4.52 21.97 -20.87
C ASN A 148 5.28 20.73 -20.37
N HIS A 149 5.49 20.64 -19.05
CA HIS A 149 6.36 19.67 -18.44
C HIS A 149 6.01 19.46 -16.97
N VAL A 150 6.00 18.20 -16.55
CA VAL A 150 5.79 17.81 -15.15
C VAL A 150 6.94 16.93 -14.70
N ASP A 151 7.66 17.36 -13.67
CA ASP A 151 8.64 16.53 -12.98
C ASP A 151 8.05 15.99 -11.68
N ILE A 152 8.28 14.71 -11.39
CA ILE A 152 7.77 14.03 -10.20
C ILE A 152 8.95 13.42 -9.45
N TYR A 153 9.26 13.95 -8.28
CA TYR A 153 10.40 13.56 -7.45
C TYR A 153 9.95 12.63 -6.33
N GLY A 154 10.63 11.48 -6.21
CA GLY A 154 10.38 10.56 -5.11
C GLY A 154 11.44 9.48 -5.03
N VAL A 155 11.91 9.16 -3.83
CA VAL A 155 12.95 8.13 -3.60
C VAL A 155 12.40 6.98 -2.76
N GLY A 156 13.02 5.81 -2.84
CA GLY A 156 12.57 4.62 -2.11
C GLY A 156 11.13 4.22 -2.46
N GLY A 157 10.29 3.97 -1.44
CA GLY A 157 8.89 3.60 -1.66
C GLY A 157 8.07 4.65 -2.43
N SER A 158 8.39 5.93 -2.27
CA SER A 158 7.73 7.02 -3.01
C SER A 158 8.06 7.04 -4.49
N ALA A 159 9.20 6.47 -4.92
CA ALA A 159 9.57 6.39 -6.33
C ALA A 159 8.51 5.60 -7.13
N MET A 160 7.97 4.54 -6.53
CA MET A 160 6.92 3.72 -7.18
C MET A 160 5.64 4.51 -7.44
N LEU A 161 5.31 5.47 -6.56
CA LEU A 161 4.15 6.33 -6.75
C LEU A 161 4.43 7.46 -7.74
N ALA A 162 5.66 7.95 -7.80
CA ALA A 162 6.09 8.88 -8.84
C ALA A 162 5.98 8.24 -10.24
N ASP A 163 6.46 7.01 -10.39
CA ASP A 163 6.35 6.23 -11.62
C ASP A 163 4.89 5.96 -12.01
N GLU A 164 4.03 5.63 -11.04
CA GLU A 164 2.60 5.40 -11.28
C GLU A 164 1.90 6.68 -11.79
N LEU A 165 2.15 7.82 -11.14
CA LEU A 165 1.59 9.10 -11.59
C LEU A 165 2.11 9.46 -12.98
N GLN A 166 3.41 9.30 -13.22
CA GLN A 166 4.03 9.53 -14.52
C GLN A 166 3.34 8.71 -15.61
N ALA A 167 3.22 7.40 -15.40
CA ALA A 167 2.62 6.48 -16.37
C ALA A 167 1.17 6.86 -16.71
N ARG A 168 0.39 7.34 -15.73
CA ARG A 168 -1.00 7.76 -15.95
C ARG A 168 -1.10 9.08 -16.69
N LEU A 169 -0.33 10.08 -16.29
CA LEU A 169 -0.28 11.39 -16.95
C LEU A 169 0.17 11.26 -18.41
N TYR A 170 1.17 10.42 -18.67
CA TYR A 170 1.67 10.20 -20.03
C TYR A 170 0.60 9.62 -20.97
N ARG A 171 -0.30 8.78 -20.46
CA ARG A 171 -1.40 8.17 -21.25
C ARG A 171 -2.52 9.14 -21.63
N ILE A 172 -2.58 10.32 -21.01
CA ILE A 172 -3.51 11.41 -21.34
C ILE A 172 -2.78 12.61 -21.97
N GLY A 173 -1.57 12.38 -22.50
CA GLY A 173 -0.83 13.38 -23.27
C GLY A 173 -0.09 14.43 -22.45
N ILE A 174 0.03 14.24 -21.13
CA ILE A 174 0.84 15.12 -20.26
C ILE A 174 2.30 14.66 -20.29
N ASN A 175 3.20 15.59 -20.60
CA ASN A 175 4.63 15.34 -20.63
C ASN A 175 5.20 15.27 -19.21
N ALA A 176 5.18 14.07 -18.62
CA ALA A 176 5.61 13.83 -17.25
C ALA A 176 6.84 12.91 -17.16
N HIS A 177 7.74 13.22 -16.22
CA HIS A 177 8.93 12.42 -15.90
C HIS A 177 9.02 12.17 -14.39
N SER A 178 9.34 10.93 -14.01
CA SER A 178 9.68 10.60 -12.62
C SER A 178 11.19 10.57 -12.43
N TRP A 179 11.66 11.03 -11.27
CA TRP A 179 13.07 10.99 -10.89
C TRP A 179 13.23 10.43 -9.48
N SER A 180 13.90 9.28 -9.41
CA SER A 180 14.26 8.59 -8.17
C SER A 180 15.76 8.59 -7.88
N GLU A 181 16.58 8.91 -8.88
CA GLU A 181 18.01 9.12 -8.72
C GLU A 181 18.27 10.63 -8.55
N VAL A 182 19.04 10.97 -7.51
CA VAL A 182 19.17 12.34 -6.99
C VAL A 182 19.87 13.26 -7.98
N HIS A 183 20.94 12.81 -8.62
CA HIS A 183 21.69 13.65 -9.55
C HIS A 183 20.88 13.94 -10.82
N ALA A 184 20.19 12.94 -11.35
CA ALA A 184 19.31 13.10 -12.50
C ALA A 184 18.14 14.04 -12.18
N GLY A 185 17.48 13.86 -11.04
CA GLY A 185 16.37 14.72 -10.64
C GLY A 185 16.79 16.16 -10.35
N LEU A 186 17.94 16.40 -9.70
CA LEU A 186 18.49 17.76 -9.51
C LEU A 186 18.86 18.42 -10.85
N THR A 187 19.41 17.66 -11.79
CA THR A 187 19.74 18.17 -13.12
C THR A 187 18.48 18.58 -13.89
N SER A 188 17.41 17.78 -13.80
CA SER A 188 16.11 18.10 -14.39
C SER A 188 15.49 19.34 -13.73
N ALA A 189 15.45 19.36 -12.38
CA ALA A 189 14.91 20.46 -11.60
C ALA A 189 15.55 21.82 -11.93
N ALA A 190 16.87 21.84 -12.10
CA ALA A 190 17.63 23.06 -12.38
C ALA A 190 17.35 23.69 -13.77
N ILE A 191 16.72 22.96 -14.68
CA ILE A 191 16.42 23.42 -16.05
C ILE A 191 14.91 23.54 -16.32
N LEU A 192 14.08 23.45 -15.28
CA LEU A 192 12.66 23.77 -15.38
C LEU A 192 12.45 25.28 -15.60
N GLY A 193 11.17 25.66 -15.74
CA GLY A 193 10.79 27.07 -15.88
C GLY A 193 9.34 27.31 -15.50
N THR A 194 8.88 28.55 -15.70
CA THR A 194 7.56 29.05 -15.25
C THR A 194 6.34 28.36 -15.82
N ASN A 195 6.50 27.53 -16.86
CA ASN A 195 5.42 26.72 -17.42
C ASN A 195 5.57 25.22 -17.10
N SER A 196 6.22 24.90 -15.97
CA SER A 196 6.45 23.55 -15.49
C SER A 196 5.84 23.36 -14.11
N VAL A 197 5.43 22.13 -13.80
CA VAL A 197 5.00 21.72 -12.47
C VAL A 197 6.00 20.71 -11.92
N ALA A 198 6.38 20.86 -10.66
CA ALA A 198 7.25 19.95 -9.94
C ALA A 198 6.51 19.37 -8.74
N ILE A 199 6.42 18.05 -8.66
CA ILE A 199 5.68 17.34 -7.61
C ILE A 199 6.67 16.54 -6.77
N GLY A 200 6.78 16.84 -5.48
CA GLY A 200 7.58 16.07 -4.53
C GLY A 200 6.72 15.09 -3.72
N ILE A 201 7.04 13.80 -3.75
CA ILE A 201 6.34 12.76 -3.00
C ILE A 201 7.24 12.21 -1.89
N SER A 202 6.89 12.50 -0.64
CA SER A 202 7.56 11.96 0.55
C SER A 202 6.52 11.81 1.65
N ASN A 203 6.31 10.59 2.12
CA ASN A 203 5.31 10.30 3.14
C ASN A 203 5.49 11.22 4.36
N THR A 204 6.69 11.25 4.96
CA THR A 204 6.96 12.11 6.12
C THR A 204 7.21 13.59 5.75
N GLY A 205 7.44 13.88 4.47
CA GLY A 205 7.90 15.19 4.00
C GLY A 205 9.30 15.58 4.49
N ARG A 206 10.12 14.61 4.92
CA ARG A 206 11.45 14.83 5.52
C ARG A 206 12.60 14.22 4.73
N THR A 207 12.32 13.66 3.55
CA THR A 207 13.37 13.06 2.72
C THR A 207 14.18 14.16 2.04
N GLU A 208 15.42 14.34 2.50
CA GLU A 208 16.29 15.45 2.12
C GLU A 208 16.50 15.55 0.61
N GLU A 209 16.72 14.42 -0.06
CA GLU A 209 16.91 14.36 -1.50
C GLU A 209 15.68 14.88 -2.26
N THR A 210 14.47 14.52 -1.82
CA THR A 210 13.21 14.99 -2.43
C THR A 210 13.00 16.47 -2.18
N ILE A 211 13.32 16.96 -0.98
CA ILE A 211 13.24 18.39 -0.62
C ILE A 211 14.20 19.20 -1.49
N GLN A 212 15.43 18.72 -1.70
CA GLN A 212 16.43 19.39 -2.52
C GLN A 212 15.99 19.49 -3.99
N MET A 213 15.48 18.41 -4.58
CA MET A 213 14.95 18.42 -5.95
C MET A 213 13.76 19.37 -6.11
N LEU A 214 12.79 19.31 -5.18
CA LEU A 214 11.62 20.20 -5.22
C LEU A 214 12.01 21.67 -5.05
N GLY A 215 12.92 21.97 -4.13
CA GLY A 215 13.41 23.33 -3.89
C GLY A 215 14.27 23.88 -5.04
N GLU A 216 15.04 23.03 -5.74
CA GLU A 216 15.72 23.41 -6.98
C GLU A 216 14.72 23.76 -8.08
N ALA A 217 13.68 22.95 -8.26
CA ALA A 217 12.63 23.20 -9.24
C ALA A 217 11.90 24.54 -8.99
N GLY A 218 11.57 24.84 -7.73
CA GLY A 218 10.98 26.12 -7.35
C GLY A 218 11.91 27.30 -7.64
N ARG A 219 13.23 27.16 -7.38
CA ARG A 219 14.23 28.18 -7.75
C ARG A 219 14.36 28.40 -9.25
N ALA A 220 14.15 27.36 -10.06
CA ALA A 220 14.07 27.46 -11.52
C ALA A 220 12.73 28.07 -12.01
N GLY A 221 11.75 28.24 -11.13
CA GLY A 221 10.48 28.91 -11.40
C GLY A 221 9.30 27.97 -11.68
N ALA A 222 9.46 26.66 -11.51
CA ALA A 222 8.33 25.72 -11.61
C ALA A 222 7.33 25.94 -10.46
N LEU A 223 6.05 25.68 -10.70
CA LEU A 223 5.07 25.54 -9.62
C LEU A 223 5.38 24.27 -8.84
N THR A 224 5.61 24.40 -7.53
CA THR A 224 6.00 23.27 -6.67
C THR A 224 4.82 22.75 -5.85
N VAL A 225 4.64 21.43 -5.85
CA VAL A 225 3.57 20.73 -5.14
C VAL A 225 4.15 19.64 -4.25
N ALA A 226 3.87 19.67 -2.95
CA ALA A 226 4.30 18.65 -2.00
C ALA A 226 3.16 17.66 -1.68
N ILE A 227 3.41 16.36 -1.83
CA ILE A 227 2.51 15.30 -1.36
C ILE A 227 3.13 14.62 -0.14
N SER A 228 2.55 14.85 1.05
CA SER A 228 3.04 14.30 2.32
C SER A 228 1.91 14.02 3.29
N ASN A 229 2.23 13.39 4.43
CA ASN A 229 1.30 13.16 5.53
C ASN A 229 1.36 14.21 6.64
N ASN A 230 2.23 15.22 6.47
CA ASN A 230 2.50 16.23 7.48
C ASN A 230 2.55 17.63 6.84
N PRO A 231 1.55 18.48 7.08
CA PRO A 231 1.51 19.84 6.54
C PRO A 231 2.63 20.74 7.08
N ASP A 232 3.20 20.42 8.24
CA ASP A 232 4.29 21.18 8.86
C ASP A 232 5.69 20.62 8.52
N SER A 233 5.76 19.74 7.51
CA SER A 233 7.01 19.11 7.09
C SER A 233 7.94 20.10 6.34
N PRO A 234 9.27 19.89 6.37
CA PRO A 234 10.21 20.69 5.59
C PRO A 234 9.89 20.72 4.09
N MET A 235 9.39 19.62 3.52
CA MET A 235 8.98 19.59 2.11
C MET A 235 7.73 20.45 1.85
N ALA A 236 6.75 20.44 2.76
CA ALA A 236 5.57 21.29 2.63
C ALA A 236 5.94 22.79 2.72
N ALA A 237 6.88 23.14 3.61
CA ALA A 237 7.38 24.52 3.71
C ALA A 237 8.20 24.98 2.49
N ALA A 238 8.73 24.03 1.70
CA ALA A 238 9.51 24.31 0.49
C ALA A 238 8.65 24.35 -0.79
N ALA A 239 7.34 24.06 -0.70
CA ALA A 239 6.43 23.99 -1.84
C ALA A 239 5.44 25.16 -1.86
N ASP A 240 4.99 25.53 -3.06
CA ASP A 240 3.95 26.55 -3.26
C ASP A 240 2.57 26.03 -2.84
N MET A 241 2.31 24.74 -3.07
CA MET A 241 1.05 24.07 -2.72
C MET A 241 1.32 22.71 -2.06
N GLY A 242 0.44 22.30 -1.15
CA GLY A 242 0.54 21.02 -0.45
C GLY A 242 -0.71 20.16 -0.64
N ILE A 243 -0.52 18.86 -0.88
CA ILE A 243 -1.59 17.86 -0.81
C ILE A 243 -1.32 16.96 0.38
N ILE A 244 -2.23 17.01 1.36
CA ILE A 244 -2.08 16.29 2.62
C ILE A 244 -2.78 14.94 2.55
N THR A 245 -2.01 13.89 2.80
CA THR A 245 -2.52 12.54 3.05
C THR A 245 -2.64 12.30 4.54
N SER A 246 -3.55 11.41 4.95
CA SER A 246 -3.59 10.99 6.35
C SER A 246 -2.93 9.62 6.49
N VAL A 247 -2.14 9.44 7.54
CA VAL A 247 -1.65 8.12 7.95
C VAL A 247 -2.15 7.87 9.36
N TYR A 248 -2.81 6.73 9.55
CA TYR A 248 -3.30 6.32 10.86
C TYR A 248 -2.11 5.96 11.77
N GLU A 249 -1.66 6.94 12.56
CA GLU A 249 -0.40 6.92 13.34
C GLU A 249 -0.31 5.79 14.38
N HIS A 250 -1.39 5.08 14.66
CA HIS A 250 -1.43 4.13 15.77
C HIS A 250 -1.04 2.68 15.42
N PHE A 251 -0.88 2.30 14.15
CA PHE A 251 -0.89 0.87 13.82
C PHE A 251 0.26 0.31 12.98
N LEU A 252 1.01 1.08 12.20
CA LEU A 252 1.84 0.46 11.15
C LEU A 252 3.23 1.11 11.03
N GLN A 253 4.22 0.46 11.62
CA GLN A 253 5.63 0.58 11.20
C GLN A 253 5.96 -0.67 10.39
N PRO A 254 5.33 -0.82 9.22
CA PRO A 254 5.90 -0.14 8.08
C PRO A 254 4.95 0.96 7.68
N ASP A 255 5.47 2.17 7.64
CA ASP A 255 4.83 3.38 7.11
C ASP A 255 4.35 3.21 5.65
N ASP A 256 4.49 2.02 5.07
CA ASP A 256 4.42 1.73 3.63
C ASP A 256 3.09 1.08 3.22
N LEU A 257 2.46 0.22 4.05
CA LEU A 257 1.31 -0.58 3.58
C LEU A 257 0.04 0.25 3.38
N SER A 258 -0.40 0.99 4.40
CA SER A 258 -1.62 1.81 4.28
C SER A 258 -1.35 3.20 3.70
N ALA A 259 -0.21 3.81 4.00
CA ALA A 259 0.10 5.16 3.53
C ALA A 259 0.12 5.24 2.00
N LYS A 260 0.67 4.22 1.32
CA LYS A 260 0.64 4.11 -0.14
C LYS A 260 -0.77 4.16 -0.70
N HIS A 261 -1.76 3.56 -0.04
CA HIS A 261 -3.15 3.60 -0.51
C HIS A 261 -3.76 5.00 -0.37
N GLY A 262 -3.44 5.72 0.72
CA GLY A 262 -3.84 7.13 0.87
C GLY A 262 -3.22 8.01 -0.22
N GLN A 263 -1.93 7.83 -0.49
CA GLN A 263 -1.25 8.52 -1.58
C GLN A 263 -1.83 8.14 -2.96
N LEU A 264 -2.09 6.86 -3.21
CA LEU A 264 -2.72 6.40 -4.47
C LEU A 264 -4.11 7.03 -4.67
N LEU A 265 -4.92 7.18 -3.62
CA LEU A 265 -6.19 7.89 -3.71
C LEU A 265 -6.01 9.35 -4.16
N VAL A 266 -5.01 10.04 -3.59
CA VAL A 266 -4.65 11.40 -4.04
C VAL A 266 -4.23 11.41 -5.50
N LEU A 267 -3.38 10.46 -5.92
CA LEU A 267 -2.92 10.36 -7.31
C LEU A 267 -4.07 10.02 -8.29
N ASP A 268 -4.99 9.14 -7.89
CA ASP A 268 -6.20 8.81 -8.65
C ASP A 268 -7.06 10.06 -8.86
N LEU A 269 -7.34 10.79 -7.78
CA LEU A 269 -8.14 12.02 -7.85
C LEU A 269 -7.44 13.07 -8.72
N LEU A 270 -6.14 13.29 -8.54
CA LEU A 270 -5.37 14.24 -9.33
C LEU A 270 -5.41 13.89 -10.81
N TYR A 271 -5.14 12.62 -11.14
CA TYR A 271 -5.18 12.12 -12.52
C TYR A 271 -6.56 12.36 -13.17
N LEU A 272 -7.65 12.03 -12.47
CA LEU A 272 -9.00 12.22 -12.99
C LEU A 272 -9.32 13.70 -13.22
N LEU A 273 -8.94 14.57 -12.29
CA LEU A 273 -9.15 16.02 -12.43
C LEU A 273 -8.33 16.62 -13.58
N VAL A 274 -7.11 16.12 -13.83
CA VAL A 274 -6.29 16.51 -14.98
C VAL A 274 -6.93 16.03 -16.29
N ALA A 275 -7.36 14.77 -16.35
CA ALA A 275 -8.02 14.21 -17.54
C ALA A 275 -9.31 14.97 -17.90
N GLN A 276 -10.02 15.49 -16.90
CA GLN A 276 -11.23 16.31 -17.10
C GLN A 276 -10.96 17.70 -17.70
N GLN A 277 -9.73 18.21 -17.64
CA GLN A 277 -9.40 19.52 -18.24
C GLN A 277 -9.49 19.50 -19.76
N ASP A 278 -9.19 18.35 -20.38
CA ASP A 278 -9.33 18.13 -21.82
C ASP A 278 -9.81 16.71 -22.08
N PHE A 279 -11.12 16.52 -21.93
CA PHE A 279 -11.79 15.22 -22.04
C PHE A 279 -11.61 14.58 -23.42
N GLU A 280 -11.73 15.37 -24.49
CA GLU A 280 -11.62 14.89 -25.87
C GLU A 280 -10.21 14.40 -26.15
N ARG A 281 -9.19 15.22 -25.83
CA ARG A 281 -7.79 14.82 -26.00
C ARG A 281 -7.43 13.61 -25.14
N SER A 282 -7.82 13.61 -23.86
CA SER A 282 -7.54 12.50 -22.95
C SER A 282 -8.14 11.19 -23.47
N THR A 283 -9.37 11.23 -24.00
CA THR A 283 -10.04 10.06 -24.59
C THR A 283 -9.31 9.57 -25.84
N ALA A 284 -8.90 10.50 -26.72
CA ALA A 284 -8.15 10.17 -27.94
C ALA A 284 -6.77 9.54 -27.61
N ASP A 285 -6.01 10.13 -26.70
CA ASP A 285 -4.68 9.65 -26.29
C ASP A 285 -4.75 8.30 -25.57
N LEU A 286 -5.78 8.08 -24.75
CA LEU A 286 -6.03 6.79 -24.12
C LEU A 286 -6.36 5.69 -25.14
N ALA A 287 -7.18 6.01 -26.14
CA ALA A 287 -7.48 5.09 -27.23
C ALA A 287 -6.21 4.77 -28.05
N ALA A 288 -5.48 5.80 -28.48
CA ALA A 288 -4.25 5.65 -29.27
C ALA A 288 -3.21 4.79 -28.54
N SER A 289 -2.96 5.07 -27.25
CA SER A 289 -2.02 4.30 -26.43
C SER A 289 -2.48 2.85 -26.22
N ALA A 290 -3.78 2.61 -26.03
CA ALA A 290 -4.33 1.26 -25.92
C ALA A 290 -4.19 0.45 -27.21
N LEU A 291 -4.48 1.05 -28.37
CA LEU A 291 -4.33 0.43 -29.68
C LEU A 291 -2.86 0.06 -29.95
N ALA A 292 -1.91 0.95 -29.63
CA ALA A 292 -0.49 0.73 -29.85
C ALA A 292 0.06 -0.52 -29.15
N VAL A 293 -0.52 -0.88 -27.99
CA VAL A 293 -0.10 -2.06 -27.21
C VAL A 293 -1.06 -3.25 -27.32
N ALA A 294 -2.14 -3.13 -28.08
CA ALA A 294 -3.20 -4.14 -28.13
C ALA A 294 -2.68 -5.53 -28.55
N SER A 295 -1.73 -5.58 -29.50
CA SER A 295 -1.09 -6.81 -29.97
C SER A 295 -0.29 -7.55 -28.89
N HIS A 296 0.05 -6.88 -27.79
CA HIS A 296 0.78 -7.46 -26.65
C HIS A 296 -0.17 -8.06 -25.61
N ARG A 297 -1.50 -7.91 -25.77
CA ARG A 297 -2.50 -8.47 -24.87
C ARG A 297 -3.07 -9.76 -25.46
N ARG A 298 -3.10 -10.82 -24.67
CA ARG A 298 -3.81 -12.04 -25.07
C ARG A 298 -5.31 -11.76 -25.09
N PRO A 299 -6.03 -12.20 -26.13
CA PRO A 299 -7.48 -12.09 -26.14
C PRO A 299 -8.06 -12.83 -24.93
N ILE A 300 -9.09 -12.25 -24.32
CA ILE A 300 -9.88 -12.94 -23.31
C ILE A 300 -10.43 -14.20 -23.98
N ARG A 301 -10.12 -15.37 -23.42
CA ARG A 301 -10.73 -16.62 -23.88
C ARG A 301 -12.23 -16.50 -23.63
N SER A 302 -12.99 -16.20 -24.69
CA SER A 302 -14.44 -16.37 -24.68
C SER A 302 -14.73 -17.81 -24.25
N SER A 303 -15.40 -17.98 -23.12
CA SER A 303 -15.89 -19.27 -22.66
C SER A 303 -17.18 -19.65 -23.41
N MET A 304 -17.22 -19.48 -24.73
CA MET A 304 -18.24 -20.10 -25.58
C MET A 304 -17.89 -21.58 -25.82
N ASN A 305 -17.99 -22.38 -24.76
CA ASN A 305 -18.29 -23.80 -24.89
C ASN A 305 -18.83 -24.35 -23.56
N THR A 306 -19.97 -23.83 -23.10
CA THR A 306 -20.88 -24.64 -22.29
C THR A 306 -21.42 -25.74 -23.20
N LYS A 307 -20.64 -26.81 -23.34
CA LYS A 307 -21.16 -28.13 -23.69
C LYS A 307 -22.46 -28.28 -22.91
N ARG A 308 -23.56 -28.45 -23.65
CA ARG A 308 -24.77 -29.12 -23.17
C ARG A 308 -24.33 -30.31 -22.34
N ARG A 309 -24.26 -30.16 -21.01
CA ARG A 309 -24.30 -31.30 -20.10
C ARG A 309 -25.73 -31.76 -20.20
N ASN A 310 -25.98 -32.67 -21.15
CA ASN A 310 -27.11 -33.56 -21.09
C ASN A 310 -27.06 -34.17 -19.69
N PHE A 311 -27.91 -33.68 -18.80
CA PHE A 311 -28.33 -34.48 -17.66
C PHE A 311 -29.12 -35.63 -18.28
N GLY A 312 -28.50 -36.81 -18.24
CA GLY A 312 -29.10 -38.05 -18.70
C GLY A 312 -30.46 -38.23 -18.04
N HIS A 313 -31.46 -38.42 -18.89
CA HIS A 313 -32.74 -38.99 -18.54
C HIS A 313 -32.48 -40.34 -17.87
N ALA A 314 -33.04 -40.54 -16.67
CA ALA A 314 -33.06 -41.83 -16.02
C ALA A 314 -34.02 -42.75 -16.81
N ASP A 315 -33.60 -43.99 -17.01
CA ASP A 315 -34.39 -45.07 -17.61
C ASP A 315 -35.78 -45.19 -16.97
N VAL A 316 -36.82 -45.15 -17.81
CA VAL A 316 -38.12 -45.77 -17.56
C VAL A 316 -38.49 -46.53 -18.84
N PRO A 317 -38.86 -47.83 -18.76
CA PRO A 317 -38.98 -48.69 -19.92
C PRO A 317 -40.28 -48.47 -20.70
N ASP A 318 -40.11 -48.78 -22.00
CA ASP A 318 -41.03 -49.05 -23.11
C ASP A 318 -42.51 -49.33 -22.78
N ASP A 319 -43.43 -48.59 -23.43
CA ASP A 319 -44.67 -49.13 -23.99
C ASP A 319 -45.38 -48.12 -24.93
N ALA A 320 -45.79 -48.63 -26.10
CA ALA A 320 -46.88 -48.19 -27.01
C ALA A 320 -46.64 -47.16 -28.14
N VAL A 321 -46.27 -47.69 -29.33
CA VAL A 321 -47.00 -47.65 -30.65
C VAL A 321 -47.14 -46.32 -31.43
N PRO A 322 -47.07 -46.35 -32.79
CA PRO A 322 -46.52 -45.28 -33.64
C PRO A 322 -47.56 -44.43 -34.37
N GLY A 323 -47.12 -43.31 -34.94
CA GLY A 323 -47.93 -42.49 -35.85
C GLY A 323 -47.07 -41.62 -36.76
N ASP A 324 -47.10 -41.97 -38.04
CA ASP A 324 -46.44 -41.37 -39.19
C ASP A 324 -46.69 -39.85 -39.34
N THR A 325 -45.70 -39.10 -39.83
CA THR A 325 -45.71 -38.53 -41.19
C THR A 325 -44.47 -37.66 -41.44
N GLU A 326 -43.92 -37.87 -42.61
CA GLU A 326 -42.73 -37.26 -43.21
C GLU A 326 -43.16 -36.01 -44.05
N PRO A 327 -42.32 -35.41 -44.92
CA PRO A 327 -41.61 -34.15 -44.69
C PRO A 327 -42.09 -33.01 -45.62
N GLY A 328 -41.48 -31.83 -45.51
CA GLY A 328 -41.72 -30.72 -46.42
C GLY A 328 -40.53 -29.78 -46.55
N ASP A 329 -39.65 -30.10 -47.51
CA ASP A 329 -38.57 -29.26 -48.01
C ASP A 329 -39.08 -27.92 -48.56
N THR A 330 -38.27 -26.87 -48.43
CA THR A 330 -37.91 -25.97 -49.55
C THR A 330 -36.79 -25.01 -49.12
N GLU A 331 -35.58 -25.32 -49.59
CA GLU A 331 -34.51 -24.34 -49.90
C GLU A 331 -34.88 -23.51 -51.16
N PRO A 332 -34.01 -22.63 -51.71
CA PRO A 332 -33.19 -21.56 -51.13
C PRO A 332 -33.36 -20.24 -51.93
N GLY A 333 -32.71 -19.14 -51.51
CA GLY A 333 -32.67 -17.90 -52.29
C GLY A 333 -31.47 -17.02 -51.92
N GLU A 334 -30.51 -16.94 -52.85
CA GLU A 334 -29.23 -16.24 -52.81
C GLU A 334 -29.28 -14.70 -52.81
N ALA A 335 -28.10 -14.14 -52.51
CA ALA A 335 -27.57 -12.79 -52.80
C ALA A 335 -27.99 -11.70 -51.80
N THR A 336 -27.10 -10.88 -51.23
CA THR A 336 -25.98 -10.15 -51.85
C THR A 336 -24.92 -9.73 -50.81
N LEU A 337 -23.68 -9.61 -51.26
CA LEU A 337 -22.56 -8.92 -50.59
C LEU A 337 -22.86 -7.41 -50.47
N ASP A 338 -22.66 -6.79 -49.30
CA ASP A 338 -21.60 -5.79 -49.04
C ASP A 338 -21.73 -5.14 -47.63
N GLU A 339 -20.57 -4.74 -47.10
CA GLU A 339 -20.30 -3.78 -46.01
C GLU A 339 -20.73 -4.02 -44.53
N THR A 340 -19.82 -3.58 -43.66
CA THR A 340 -19.94 -3.28 -42.21
C THR A 340 -19.76 -4.40 -41.18
N VAL A 341 -18.52 -4.55 -40.65
CA VAL A 341 -18.31 -4.78 -39.21
C VAL A 341 -17.04 -4.04 -38.75
N SER A 342 -17.10 -2.71 -38.67
CA SER A 342 -16.31 -1.94 -37.70
C SER A 342 -17.28 -1.55 -36.60
N GLY A 343 -17.41 -2.42 -35.60
CA GLY A 343 -18.42 -2.26 -34.56
C GLY A 343 -18.33 -3.40 -33.57
N ASN A 344 -17.29 -3.38 -32.73
CA ASN A 344 -17.29 -4.05 -31.42
C ASN A 344 -16.04 -3.77 -30.55
N LEU A 345 -15.26 -2.71 -30.80
CA LEU A 345 -14.09 -2.38 -29.96
C LEU A 345 -14.33 -1.22 -28.98
N LEU A 346 -15.45 -0.50 -29.11
CA LEU A 346 -15.76 0.66 -28.24
C LEU A 346 -16.58 0.30 -27.00
N SER A 347 -17.19 -0.89 -26.94
CA SER A 347 -18.00 -1.31 -25.77
C SER A 347 -17.17 -1.79 -24.57
N ASP A 348 -15.92 -2.19 -24.80
CA ASP A 348 -15.15 -2.91 -23.78
C ASP A 348 -14.22 -2.01 -22.95
N VAL A 349 -14.18 -0.71 -23.23
CA VAL A 349 -13.37 0.28 -22.49
C VAL A 349 -14.19 1.03 -21.42
N LEU A 350 -15.53 0.93 -21.42
CA LEU A 350 -16.40 1.74 -20.56
C LEU A 350 -17.28 0.98 -19.55
N ILE A 351 -17.01 -0.29 -19.25
CA ILE A 351 -17.76 -0.99 -18.19
C ILE A 351 -17.08 -0.78 -16.82
N SER A 352 -17.31 0.40 -16.23
CA SER A 352 -17.59 0.54 -14.79
C SER A 352 -18.08 1.96 -14.49
N GLY A 353 -19.33 2.23 -14.84
CA GLY A 353 -19.99 3.49 -14.52
C GLY A 353 -21.45 3.47 -14.92
N SER A 354 -22.32 2.96 -14.04
CA SER A 354 -23.76 3.18 -14.18
C SER A 354 -24.43 3.14 -12.82
N SER A 355 -24.93 4.28 -12.35
CA SER A 355 -26.38 4.53 -12.28
C SER A 355 -26.66 5.60 -11.22
N LEU A 356 -27.18 6.75 -11.64
CA LEU A 356 -28.47 7.28 -11.16
C LEU A 356 -28.94 8.40 -12.11
N ALA A 357 -30.06 8.12 -12.79
CA ALA A 357 -30.94 9.09 -13.45
C ALA A 357 -31.66 9.96 -12.40
N GLY A 358 -32.23 11.15 -12.64
CA GLY A 358 -32.41 11.99 -13.82
C GLY A 358 -33.40 13.14 -13.50
N SER A 359 -33.14 14.34 -14.05
CA SER A 359 -34.06 15.45 -14.43
C SER A 359 -34.69 16.38 -13.35
N PRO A 360 -35.14 17.63 -13.70
CA PRO A 360 -34.99 18.40 -14.95
C PRO A 360 -34.49 19.87 -14.82
N VAL A 361 -34.30 20.44 -16.01
CA VAL A 361 -33.95 21.81 -16.44
C VAL A 361 -34.89 22.92 -15.92
N ALA A 362 -34.34 24.12 -15.69
CA ALA A 362 -35.08 25.39 -15.75
C ALA A 362 -34.20 26.52 -16.34
N ASP A 363 -34.85 27.35 -17.15
CA ASP A 363 -34.33 28.42 -18.01
C ASP A 363 -33.75 29.66 -17.28
N SER A 364 -32.92 30.37 -18.05
CA SER A 364 -32.27 31.69 -17.93
C SER A 364 -33.21 32.87 -17.53
N PRO A 365 -32.76 34.11 -17.14
CA PRO A 365 -31.72 34.87 -17.86
C PRO A 365 -30.84 35.93 -17.12
N VAL A 366 -29.80 36.31 -17.87
CA VAL A 366 -29.02 37.56 -17.95
C VAL A 366 -29.63 38.81 -17.28
N SER A 367 -28.84 39.53 -16.45
CA SER A 367 -28.82 41.02 -16.44
C SER A 367 -27.53 41.64 -15.85
N SER A 368 -26.81 42.36 -16.71
CA SER A 368 -26.19 43.70 -16.53
C SER A 368 -25.42 44.08 -15.25
N SER A 369 -24.14 44.44 -15.45
CA SER A 369 -23.36 45.40 -14.65
C SER A 369 -24.07 46.75 -14.46
N PRO A 370 -23.61 47.56 -13.49
CA PRO A 370 -23.09 48.86 -13.87
C PRO A 370 -21.72 49.18 -13.26
N ALA A 371 -20.97 49.96 -14.02
CA ALA A 371 -19.79 50.68 -13.59
C ALA A 371 -20.14 51.78 -12.57
N PHE A 372 -19.23 52.03 -11.62
CA PHE A 372 -19.03 53.38 -11.11
C PHE A 372 -17.53 53.64 -10.87
N SER A 373 -17.19 54.88 -11.20
CA SER A 373 -15.90 55.50 -11.44
C SER A 373 -15.19 55.99 -10.19
N SER A 374 -13.85 55.95 -10.27
CA SER A 374 -12.84 56.94 -9.82
C SER A 374 -13.12 57.84 -8.60
N ILE A 375 -12.17 57.79 -7.65
CA ILE A 375 -11.42 58.87 -6.95
C ILE A 375 -10.24 58.10 -6.33
N GLY A 376 -8.95 58.44 -6.38
CA GLY A 376 -8.26 59.71 -6.57
C GLY A 376 -7.11 59.74 -5.56
N GLU A 377 -5.89 59.63 -6.08
CA GLU A 377 -4.61 60.20 -5.60
C GLU A 377 -4.11 60.09 -4.14
N ALA A 378 -2.84 59.66 -4.09
CA ALA A 378 -1.69 60.30 -3.44
C ALA A 378 -1.36 59.99 -1.96
N SER A 379 -0.15 59.46 -1.79
CA SER A 379 0.98 60.08 -1.07
C SER A 379 1.62 59.19 0.01
N ARG A 380 2.89 58.85 -0.26
CA ARG A 380 4.05 58.75 0.67
C ARG A 380 3.84 58.12 2.05
N ALA A 381 4.56 57.01 2.28
CA ALA A 381 5.69 56.93 3.21
C ALA A 381 6.53 55.69 2.87
#